data_AF-A0A9P0N306-F1
#
_entry.id   AF-A0A9P0N306-F1
#
_cell.length_a   1.000
_cell.length_b   1.000
_cell.length_c   1.000
_cell.angle_alpha   90.00
_cell.angle_beta   90.00
_cell.angle_gamma   90.00
#
_symmetry.space_group_name_H-M   'P 1'
#
loop_
_entity.id
_entity.type
_entity.pdbx_description
1 polymer ?
#
loop_
_entity_poly.entity_id
_entity_poly.type
_entity_poly.pdbx_seq_one_letter_code
_entity_poly.pdbx_strand_id
1 'polypeptide(L)'
;MLRPFRNKNLHFGFILLFAYFGYVTANHCNFNVKLKQVLKNQGFHRNISYGIVFNTDDDNCWLYKDCVVGLDQTLPHGVYANPDELSTLRRLKKLNAVPKTRINTEMPAEHSYPTTTYITERIKDCKVHVWLPVHARYHLATPGGGMARNTIGPPKLYLRCPDQRLDMCNKAATPVTFLCNGSSKEKCSWKELPYTLLTDTLVWNIPIGNMEHYHAISVGTALVIAIGSLYLIKAIHEHKLVTMPFNPYTSLHN
;
A
#
# COMPACT_ATOMS: atom_id res chain seq x y z
N MET A 1 -45.64 72.23 17.08
CA MET A 1 -45.90 71.06 16.21
C MET A 1 -44.57 70.63 15.58
N LEU A 2 -43.93 69.61 16.15
CA LEU A 2 -42.63 69.08 15.71
C LEU A 2 -42.82 68.18 14.48
N ARG A 3 -42.11 68.49 13.38
CA ARG A 3 -42.02 67.63 12.19
C ARG A 3 -41.05 66.47 12.46
N PRO A 4 -41.37 65.22 12.09
CA PRO A 4 -40.45 64.11 12.28
C PRO A 4 -39.38 64.12 11.17
N PHE A 5 -38.11 64.20 11.58
CA PHE A 5 -36.96 63.97 10.72
C PHE A 5 -36.91 62.48 10.36
N ARG A 6 -37.32 62.13 9.13
CA ARG A 6 -37.17 60.78 8.58
C ARG A 6 -35.70 60.55 8.22
N ASN A 7 -34.93 60.03 9.17
CA ASN A 7 -33.50 59.73 9.00
C ASN A 7 -33.31 58.47 8.11
N LYS A 8 -33.29 58.67 6.79
CA LYS A 8 -33.03 57.60 5.80
C LYS A 8 -31.56 57.15 5.76
N ASN A 9 -30.65 57.82 6.48
CA ASN A 9 -29.23 57.53 6.43
C ASN A 9 -28.78 56.42 7.40
N LEU A 10 -29.62 56.02 8.37
CA LEU A 10 -29.27 55.01 9.36
C LEU A 10 -29.38 53.56 8.81
N HIS A 11 -30.32 53.33 7.88
CA HIS A 11 -30.48 52.02 7.23
C HIS A 11 -29.43 51.75 6.14
N PHE A 12 -28.94 52.79 5.44
CA PHE A 12 -27.92 52.64 4.41
C PHE A 12 -26.55 52.25 4.99
N GLY A 13 -26.20 52.77 6.17
CA GLY A 13 -24.97 52.40 6.88
C GLY A 13 -24.95 50.95 7.37
N PHE A 14 -26.10 50.42 7.81
CA PHE A 14 -26.20 49.03 8.27
C PHE A 14 -26.12 48.01 7.12
N ILE A 15 -26.68 48.35 5.94
CA ILE A 15 -26.59 47.49 4.75
C ILE A 15 -25.16 47.43 4.20
N LEU A 16 -24.42 48.54 4.25
CA LEU A 16 -23.00 48.58 3.85
C LEU A 16 -22.10 47.79 4.81
N LEU A 17 -22.40 47.78 6.12
CA LEU A 17 -21.63 46.98 7.09
C LEU A 17 -21.89 45.47 6.95
N PHE A 18 -23.12 45.06 6.67
CA PHE A 18 -23.44 43.66 6.36
C PHE A 18 -22.93 43.22 4.98
N ALA A 19 -22.85 44.12 4.00
CA ALA A 19 -22.20 43.84 2.72
C ALA A 19 -20.68 43.71 2.86
N TYR A 20 -20.06 44.42 3.81
CA TYR A 20 -18.62 44.28 4.11
C TYR A 20 -18.29 42.96 4.82
N PHE A 21 -19.20 42.44 5.65
CA PHE A 21 -19.04 41.13 6.30
C PHE A 21 -19.40 39.93 5.39
N GLY A 22 -19.95 40.17 4.20
CA GLY A 22 -20.38 39.12 3.26
C GLY A 22 -19.27 38.56 2.35
N TYR A 23 -18.09 39.18 2.29
CA TYR A 23 -16.97 38.72 1.45
C TYR A 23 -15.92 37.99 2.29
N VAL A 24 -16.31 36.91 2.97
CA VAL A 24 -15.33 35.87 3.30
C VAL A 24 -15.07 35.10 2.02
N THR A 25 -14.14 35.61 1.21
CA THR A 25 -13.61 34.89 0.06
C THR A 25 -13.11 33.52 0.54
N ALA A 26 -13.65 32.44 -0.03
CA ALA A 26 -13.13 31.10 0.23
C ALA A 26 -11.63 31.09 -0.06
N ASN A 27 -10.81 30.82 0.95
CA ASN A 27 -9.37 30.74 0.76
C ASN A 27 -9.07 29.56 -0.18
N HIS A 28 -8.54 29.87 -1.36
CA HIS A 28 -7.99 28.86 -2.27
C HIS A 28 -6.72 28.29 -1.64
N CYS A 29 -6.82 27.16 -0.94
CA CYS A 29 -5.63 26.44 -0.50
C CYS A 29 -4.95 25.83 -1.72
N ASN A 30 -3.73 26.27 -2.01
CA ASN A 30 -2.85 25.59 -2.95
C ASN A 30 -2.08 24.51 -2.19
N PHE A 31 -2.39 23.24 -2.45
CA PHE A 31 -1.79 22.15 -1.70
C PHE A 31 -0.33 21.84 -2.07
N ASN A 32 0.18 22.32 -3.22
CA ASN A 32 1.56 22.12 -3.72
C ASN A 32 2.24 20.84 -3.18
N VAL A 33 1.65 19.68 -3.47
CA VAL A 33 2.16 18.38 -3.01
C VAL A 33 2.94 17.74 -4.14
N LYS A 34 4.15 17.28 -3.84
CA LYS A 34 5.00 16.55 -4.78
C LYS A 34 5.18 15.11 -4.29
N LEU A 35 4.99 14.15 -5.18
CA LEU A 35 5.11 12.72 -4.88
C LEU A 35 6.16 12.07 -5.77
N LYS A 36 7.10 11.37 -5.16
CA LYS A 36 8.10 10.52 -5.82
C LYS A 36 7.78 9.07 -5.51
N GLN A 37 7.56 8.25 -6.53
CA GLN A 37 7.26 6.83 -6.40
C GLN A 37 8.37 6.02 -7.07
N VAL A 38 8.98 5.07 -6.35
CA VAL A 38 10.10 4.28 -6.89
C VAL A 38 9.99 2.83 -6.46
N LEU A 39 10.22 1.90 -7.40
CA LEU A 39 10.37 0.48 -7.10
C LEU A 39 11.82 0.17 -6.68
N LYS A 40 12.01 -0.37 -5.49
CA LYS A 40 13.32 -0.72 -4.90
C LYS A 40 13.46 -2.23 -4.73
N ASN A 41 14.70 -2.67 -4.53
CA ASN A 41 15.12 -4.07 -4.43
C ASN A 41 14.99 -4.85 -5.76
N GLN A 42 15.38 -6.13 -5.74
CA GLN A 42 15.41 -7.03 -6.90
C GLN A 42 14.67 -8.34 -6.60
N GLY A 43 14.41 -9.14 -7.63
CA GLY A 43 13.68 -10.40 -7.51
C GLY A 43 12.15 -10.23 -7.47
N PHE A 44 11.46 -11.22 -6.90
CA PHE A 44 9.99 -11.31 -6.79
C PHE A 44 9.41 -10.59 -5.57
N HIS A 45 10.24 -10.20 -4.60
CA HIS A 45 9.84 -9.38 -3.45
C HIS A 45 10.53 -8.02 -3.53
N ARG A 46 9.76 -6.94 -3.63
CA ARG A 46 10.25 -5.57 -3.83
C ARG A 46 9.49 -4.58 -2.96
N ASN A 47 10.05 -3.37 -2.84
CA ASN A 47 9.41 -2.29 -2.10
C ASN A 47 9.04 -1.15 -3.02
N ILE A 48 7.77 -0.73 -3.03
CA ILE A 48 7.37 0.55 -3.61
C ILE A 48 7.62 1.61 -2.54
N SER A 49 8.55 2.52 -2.78
CA SER A 49 8.88 3.63 -1.88
C SER A 49 8.20 4.91 -2.34
N TYR A 50 7.60 5.62 -1.39
CA TYR A 50 6.93 6.89 -1.59
C TYR A 50 7.67 7.98 -0.81
N GLY A 51 8.12 9.01 -1.52
CA GLY A 51 8.60 10.26 -0.95
C GLY A 51 7.62 11.37 -1.25
N ILE A 52 6.96 11.91 -0.23
CA ILE A 52 5.95 12.95 -0.38
C ILE A 52 6.46 14.20 0.31
N VAL A 53 6.39 15.34 -0.38
CA VAL A 53 6.76 16.65 0.15
C VAL A 53 5.55 17.57 0.03
N PHE A 54 5.17 18.17 1.15
CA PHE A 54 4.07 19.10 1.27
C PHE A 54 4.61 20.52 1.32
N ASN A 55 4.26 21.35 0.33
CA ASN A 55 4.69 22.74 0.17
C ASN A 55 6.22 22.92 0.04
N THR A 56 6.69 23.47 -1.09
CA THR A 56 8.13 23.70 -1.30
C THR A 56 8.57 25.15 -1.16
N ASP A 57 7.62 26.10 -1.14
CA ASP A 57 7.93 27.48 -1.55
C ASP A 57 7.77 28.53 -0.45
N ASP A 58 7.51 28.13 0.80
CA ASP A 58 7.73 28.94 2.01
C ASP A 58 7.41 28.06 3.23
N ASP A 59 8.06 28.30 4.37
CA ASP A 59 8.01 27.58 5.67
C ASP A 59 6.61 27.38 6.31
N ASN A 60 5.54 27.62 5.56
CA ASN A 60 4.16 27.40 5.95
C ASN A 60 3.72 25.94 5.80
N CYS A 61 4.32 25.08 6.63
CA CYS A 61 3.87 23.71 6.88
C CYS A 61 2.59 23.62 7.73
N TRP A 62 2.15 24.76 8.27
CA TRP A 62 1.12 24.83 9.30
C TRP A 62 -0.18 24.12 8.88
N LEU A 63 -0.51 24.13 7.59
CA LEU A 63 -1.69 23.45 7.04
C LEU A 63 -1.66 21.93 7.23
N TYR A 64 -0.47 21.32 7.28
CA TYR A 64 -0.27 19.87 7.37
C TYR A 64 0.17 19.39 8.76
N LYS A 65 0.35 20.32 9.72
CA LYS A 65 0.87 20.01 11.06
C LYS A 65 -0.01 19.01 11.80
N ASP A 66 0.53 17.90 12.28
CA ASP A 66 -0.24 16.85 12.97
C ASP A 66 -1.29 16.12 12.11
N CYS A 67 -1.30 16.33 10.78
CA CYS A 67 -2.15 15.56 9.89
C CYS A 67 -1.58 14.15 9.62
N VAL A 68 -2.46 13.28 9.17
CA VAL A 68 -2.16 11.95 8.66
C VAL A 68 -2.38 11.96 7.15
N VAL A 69 -1.42 11.42 6.42
CA VAL A 69 -1.57 11.14 4.99
C VAL A 69 -2.07 9.71 4.80
N GLY A 70 -3.00 9.52 3.88
CA GLY A 70 -3.46 8.24 3.39
C GLY A 70 -3.03 8.05 1.94
N LEU A 71 -2.57 6.85 1.58
CA LEU A 71 -2.31 6.46 0.21
C LEU A 71 -3.20 5.28 -0.14
N ASP A 72 -3.71 5.29 -1.36
CA ASP A 72 -4.46 4.20 -1.95
C ASP A 72 -3.70 3.69 -3.17
N GLN A 73 -2.88 2.65 -2.96
CA GLN A 73 -2.06 2.08 -4.02
C GLN A 73 -2.80 0.93 -4.68
N THR A 74 -3.21 1.12 -5.94
CA THR A 74 -3.72 0.03 -6.78
C THR A 74 -2.56 -0.77 -7.36
N LEU A 75 -2.60 -2.08 -7.19
CA LEU A 75 -1.63 -3.04 -7.70
C LEU A 75 -2.27 -3.83 -8.86
N PRO A 76 -1.56 -4.02 -9.99
CA PRO A 76 -2.05 -4.84 -11.09
C PRO A 76 -2.19 -6.30 -10.65
N HIS A 77 -2.94 -7.10 -11.41
CA HIS A 77 -3.24 -8.50 -11.03
C HIS A 77 -1.99 -9.36 -10.79
N GLY A 78 -0.88 -9.12 -11.49
CA GLY A 78 0.39 -9.82 -11.29
C GLY A 78 1.22 -9.36 -10.08
N VAL A 79 0.73 -8.41 -9.28
CA VAL A 79 1.43 -7.90 -8.09
C VAL A 79 0.47 -7.82 -6.91
N TYR A 80 0.94 -8.16 -5.70
CA TYR A 80 0.14 -8.06 -4.48
C TYR A 80 0.98 -7.63 -3.28
N ALA A 81 0.33 -7.06 -2.27
CA ALA A 81 0.95 -6.84 -0.96
C ALA A 81 0.54 -7.98 -0.02
N ASN A 82 1.48 -8.68 0.59
CA ASN A 82 1.19 -9.85 1.41
C ASN A 82 0.48 -9.44 2.72
N PRO A 83 -0.77 -9.89 2.98
CA PRO A 83 -1.51 -9.50 4.18
C PRO A 83 -0.82 -9.89 5.50
N ASP A 84 -0.12 -11.03 5.54
CA ASP A 84 0.56 -11.52 6.75
C ASP A 84 1.82 -10.71 7.07
N GLU A 85 2.56 -10.33 6.03
CA GLU A 85 3.69 -9.42 6.14
C GLU A 85 3.23 -8.05 6.62
N LEU A 86 2.18 -7.49 6.00
CA LEU A 86 1.62 -6.20 6.39
C LEU A 86 1.09 -6.23 7.85
N SER A 87 0.44 -7.31 8.25
CA SER A 87 -0.01 -7.53 9.63
C SER A 87 1.16 -7.50 10.62
N THR A 88 2.25 -8.19 10.27
CA THR A 88 3.47 -8.22 11.09
C THR A 88 4.12 -6.83 11.18
N LEU A 89 4.27 -6.12 10.06
CA LEU A 89 4.86 -4.77 10.05
C LEU A 89 4.02 -3.77 10.84
N ARG A 90 2.69 -3.90 10.79
CA ARG A 90 1.77 -3.09 11.58
C ARG A 90 1.90 -3.38 13.07
N ARG A 91 1.96 -4.65 13.47
CA ARG A 91 2.20 -5.05 14.87
C ARG A 91 3.52 -4.50 15.40
N LEU A 92 4.56 -4.49 14.55
CA LEU A 92 5.87 -3.92 14.86
C LEU A 92 5.94 -2.39 14.73
N LYS A 93 4.82 -1.72 14.41
CA LYS A 93 4.73 -0.26 14.20
C LYS A 93 5.71 0.28 13.15
N LYS A 94 6.10 -0.54 12.17
CA LYS A 94 7.02 -0.18 11.09
C LYS A 94 6.31 0.37 9.85
N LEU A 95 5.08 -0.10 9.59
CA LEU A 95 4.26 0.31 8.46
C LEU A 95 2.79 0.12 8.83
N ASN A 96 1.96 1.12 8.57
CA ASN A 96 0.52 0.98 8.73
C ASN A 96 -0.17 0.84 7.38
N ALA A 97 -0.28 -0.40 6.90
CA ALA A 97 -0.93 -0.71 5.64
C ALA A 97 -1.87 -1.92 5.72
N VAL A 98 -2.92 -1.93 4.89
CA VAL A 98 -3.95 -2.98 4.84
C VAL A 98 -4.49 -3.13 3.42
N PRO A 99 -4.61 -4.35 2.90
CA PRO A 99 -5.37 -4.62 1.68
C PRO A 99 -6.86 -4.27 1.83
N LYS A 100 -7.46 -3.64 0.83
CA LYS A 100 -8.92 -3.39 0.79
C LYS A 100 -9.74 -4.67 0.68
N THR A 101 -9.18 -5.65 -0.01
CA THR A 101 -9.82 -6.91 -0.36
C THR A 101 -8.99 -8.07 0.18
N ARG A 102 -9.61 -9.24 0.30
CA ARG A 102 -8.86 -10.46 0.62
C ARG A 102 -7.93 -10.79 -0.53
N ILE A 103 -6.69 -11.16 -0.19
CA ILE A 103 -5.66 -11.54 -1.15
C ILE A 103 -5.39 -13.02 -0.96
N ASN A 104 -5.62 -13.81 -2.01
CA ASN A 104 -5.07 -15.15 -2.10
C ASN A 104 -3.63 -15.03 -2.60
N THR A 105 -2.64 -15.38 -1.78
CA THR A 105 -1.22 -15.29 -2.12
C THR A 105 -0.79 -16.37 -3.11
N GLU A 106 -1.49 -17.50 -3.14
CA GLU A 106 -1.16 -18.67 -3.96
C GLU A 106 -1.79 -18.63 -5.35
N MET A 107 -2.69 -17.67 -5.60
CA MET A 107 -3.35 -17.53 -6.89
C MET A 107 -2.38 -16.98 -7.94
N PRO A 108 -2.25 -17.61 -9.12
CA PRO A 108 -1.40 -17.10 -10.19
C PRO A 108 -1.97 -15.80 -10.76
N ALA A 109 -1.12 -15.05 -11.48
CA ALA A 109 -1.47 -13.75 -12.04
C ALA A 109 -2.71 -13.80 -12.95
N GLU A 110 -2.83 -14.83 -13.79
CA GLU A 110 -3.89 -14.99 -14.80
C GLU A 110 -5.28 -15.21 -14.19
N HIS A 111 -5.34 -15.62 -12.92
CA HIS A 111 -6.58 -15.80 -12.17
C HIS A 111 -6.78 -14.76 -11.08
N SER A 112 -5.82 -13.85 -10.92
CA SER A 112 -5.86 -12.79 -9.93
C SER A 112 -6.52 -11.53 -10.48
N TYR A 113 -7.00 -10.69 -9.58
CA TYR A 113 -7.58 -9.40 -9.92
C TYR A 113 -6.69 -8.27 -9.40
N PRO A 114 -6.74 -7.07 -9.99
CA PRO A 114 -6.12 -5.89 -9.40
C PRO A 114 -6.58 -5.70 -7.96
N THR A 115 -5.64 -5.43 -7.07
CA THR A 115 -5.92 -5.21 -5.64
C THR A 115 -5.58 -3.79 -5.26
N THR A 116 -6.02 -3.34 -4.10
CA THR A 116 -5.65 -2.02 -3.62
C THR A 116 -5.27 -2.10 -2.15
N THR A 117 -4.21 -1.39 -1.78
CA THR A 117 -3.68 -1.36 -0.42
C THR A 117 -3.71 0.05 0.14
N TYR A 118 -4.38 0.19 1.28
CA TYR A 118 -4.39 1.39 2.09
C TYR A 118 -3.09 1.50 2.86
N ILE A 119 -2.46 2.66 2.82
CA ILE A 119 -1.29 3.00 3.63
C ILE A 119 -1.62 4.29 4.37
N THR A 120 -1.22 4.41 5.63
CA THR A 120 -1.35 5.67 6.37
C THR A 120 -0.06 5.99 7.10
N GLU A 121 0.31 7.26 7.15
CA GLU A 121 1.50 7.73 7.87
C GLU A 121 1.27 9.16 8.41
N ARG A 122 1.90 9.49 9.53
CA ARG A 122 1.89 10.85 10.06
C ARG A 122 2.85 11.73 9.28
N ILE A 123 2.42 12.94 8.98
CA ILE A 123 3.28 13.95 8.35
C ILE A 123 4.25 14.47 9.42
N LYS A 124 5.55 14.47 9.10
CA LYS A 124 6.60 15.06 9.95
C LYS A 124 7.46 15.98 9.09
N ASP A 125 7.69 17.20 9.56
CA ASP A 125 8.52 18.19 8.85
C ASP A 125 8.11 18.37 7.38
N CYS A 126 6.80 18.40 7.14
CA CYS A 126 6.16 18.53 5.81
C CYS A 126 6.55 17.43 4.82
N LYS A 127 7.04 16.30 5.31
CA LYS A 127 7.53 15.20 4.51
C LYS A 127 6.96 13.89 5.03
N VAL A 128 6.81 12.95 4.10
CA VAL A 128 6.49 11.57 4.41
C VAL A 128 7.36 10.67 3.58
N HIS A 129 7.99 9.71 4.25
CA HIS A 129 8.73 8.63 3.63
C HIS A 129 8.18 7.31 4.13
N VAL A 130 7.56 6.56 3.24
CA VAL A 130 6.95 5.27 3.54
C VAL A 130 7.21 4.29 2.41
N TRP A 131 7.13 3.00 2.67
CA TRP A 131 7.32 1.96 1.67
C TRP A 131 6.27 0.86 1.83
N LEU A 132 5.89 0.24 0.72
CA LEU A 132 4.97 -0.89 0.67
C LEU A 132 5.71 -2.12 0.12
N PRO A 133 5.85 -3.22 0.88
CA PRO A 133 6.34 -4.48 0.34
C PRO A 133 5.31 -5.04 -0.63
N VAL A 134 5.78 -5.45 -1.79
CA VAL A 134 4.99 -6.03 -2.86
C VAL A 134 5.69 -7.26 -3.43
N HIS A 135 4.88 -8.23 -3.78
CA HIS A 135 5.30 -9.51 -4.31
C HIS A 135 4.75 -9.66 -5.72
N ALA A 136 5.60 -10.12 -6.63
CA ALA A 136 5.16 -10.56 -7.93
C ALA A 136 4.48 -11.93 -7.81
N ARG A 137 3.38 -12.11 -8.52
CA ARG A 137 2.74 -13.42 -8.65
C ARG A 137 3.49 -14.27 -9.65
N TYR A 138 3.39 -15.57 -9.46
CA TYR A 138 3.73 -16.51 -10.51
C TYR A 138 2.74 -16.37 -11.68
N HIS A 139 3.29 -16.49 -12.87
CA HIS A 139 2.56 -16.54 -14.13
C HIS A 139 2.50 -17.97 -14.64
N LEU A 140 1.42 -18.33 -15.31
CA LEU A 140 1.35 -19.58 -16.06
C LEU A 140 2.48 -19.62 -17.11
N ALA A 141 3.12 -20.78 -17.23
CA ALA A 141 4.17 -20.98 -18.23
C ALA A 141 3.59 -20.87 -19.65
N THR A 142 4.41 -20.37 -20.58
CA THR A 142 4.03 -20.14 -21.97
C THR A 142 5.05 -20.80 -22.92
N PRO A 143 4.65 -21.15 -24.16
CA PRO A 143 5.59 -21.59 -25.18
C PRO A 143 6.67 -20.53 -25.42
N GLY A 144 7.95 -20.92 -25.36
CA GLY A 144 9.09 -20.00 -25.46
C GLY A 144 9.39 -19.17 -24.20
N GLY A 145 8.53 -19.20 -23.18
CA GLY A 145 8.65 -18.40 -21.95
C GLY A 145 8.57 -16.89 -22.20
N GLY A 146 9.40 -16.11 -21.51
CA GLY A 146 9.53 -14.67 -21.73
C GLY A 146 9.36 -13.84 -20.47
N MET A 147 8.85 -12.61 -20.62
CA MET A 147 8.66 -11.65 -19.53
C MET A 147 7.21 -11.14 -19.49
N ALA A 148 6.57 -11.21 -18.32
CA ALA A 148 5.31 -10.55 -18.04
C ALA A 148 5.57 -9.12 -17.55
N ARG A 149 4.88 -8.14 -18.13
CA ARG A 149 5.03 -6.72 -17.76
C ARG A 149 3.93 -6.30 -16.79
N ASN A 150 4.30 -5.97 -15.55
CA ASN A 150 3.41 -5.35 -14.58
C ASN A 150 3.62 -3.83 -14.58
N THR A 151 2.56 -3.08 -14.85
CA THR A 151 2.59 -1.61 -14.79
C THR A 151 1.86 -1.16 -13.53
N ILE A 152 2.57 -0.46 -12.64
CA ILE A 152 2.04 0.02 -11.36
C ILE A 152 1.86 1.54 -11.46
N GLY A 153 0.60 1.98 -11.43
CA GLY A 153 0.23 3.39 -11.48
C GLY A 153 0.53 4.13 -10.16
N PRO A 154 0.42 5.46 -10.20
CA PRO A 154 0.60 6.28 -9.01
C PRO A 154 -0.57 6.10 -8.02
N PRO A 155 -0.35 6.26 -6.71
CA PRO A 155 -1.39 6.09 -5.70
C PRO A 155 -2.35 7.28 -5.69
N LYS A 156 -3.57 7.10 -5.17
CA LYS A 156 -4.37 8.27 -4.76
C LYS A 156 -3.88 8.76 -3.40
N LEU A 157 -3.95 10.08 -3.19
CA LEU A 157 -3.46 10.72 -1.98
C LEU A 157 -4.62 11.33 -1.19
N TYR A 158 -4.63 11.08 0.11
CA TYR A 158 -5.66 11.54 1.04
C TYR A 158 -5.02 12.24 2.23
N LEU A 159 -5.74 13.22 2.79
CA LEU A 159 -5.31 13.94 3.98
C LEU A 159 -6.41 13.96 5.03
N ARG A 160 -6.01 13.74 6.29
CA ARG A 160 -6.87 13.91 7.47
C ARG A 160 -6.13 14.70 8.53
N CYS A 161 -6.71 15.81 8.95
CA CYS A 161 -6.18 16.64 10.04
C CYS A 161 -7.08 16.53 11.27
N PRO A 162 -6.55 16.79 12.49
CA PRO A 162 -7.33 16.72 13.72
C PRO A 162 -8.38 17.83 13.83
N ASP A 163 -8.21 18.93 13.12
CA ASP A 163 -9.06 20.11 13.10
C ASP A 163 -9.79 20.29 11.76
N GLN A 164 -10.81 21.15 11.75
CA GLN A 164 -11.61 21.49 10.58
C GLN A 164 -10.92 22.51 9.65
N ARG A 165 -9.61 22.76 9.80
CA ARG A 165 -8.91 23.76 8.96
C ARG A 165 -8.94 23.42 7.48
N LEU A 166 -9.03 22.12 7.16
CA LEU A 166 -9.18 21.70 5.78
C LEU A 166 -10.55 22.10 5.20
N ASP A 167 -11.58 22.35 6.02
CA ASP A 167 -12.91 22.80 5.59
C ASP A 167 -12.93 24.25 5.17
N MET A 168 -11.95 25.04 5.64
CA MET A 168 -11.70 26.39 5.14
C MET A 168 -11.05 26.40 3.75
N CYS A 169 -10.48 25.27 3.33
CA CYS A 169 -9.95 25.07 1.98
C CYS A 169 -11.07 24.64 1.02
N ASN A 170 -11.11 25.30 -0.13
CA ASN A 170 -12.08 25.13 -1.21
C ASN A 170 -12.68 23.71 -1.39
N LYS A 171 -13.97 23.67 -1.77
CA LYS A 171 -14.82 22.48 -1.97
C LYS A 171 -14.31 21.43 -2.99
N ALA A 172 -13.20 21.68 -3.69
CA ALA A 172 -12.64 20.77 -4.69
C ALA A 172 -12.09 19.47 -4.09
N ALA A 173 -11.73 19.48 -2.80
CA ALA A 173 -11.36 18.28 -2.09
C ALA A 173 -12.63 17.48 -1.74
N THR A 174 -12.88 16.44 -2.52
CA THR A 174 -14.02 15.55 -2.30
C THR A 174 -13.80 14.78 -0.98
N PRO A 175 -14.77 14.82 -0.05
CA PRO A 175 -14.70 13.99 1.15
C PRO A 175 -14.84 12.52 0.74
N VAL A 176 -13.89 11.69 1.16
CA VAL A 176 -13.87 10.25 0.91
C VAL A 176 -13.82 9.50 2.23
N THR A 177 -14.61 8.45 2.30
CA THR A 177 -14.68 7.58 3.48
C THR A 177 -13.60 6.51 3.39
N PHE A 178 -12.59 6.60 4.26
CA PHE A 178 -11.39 5.75 4.24
C PHE A 178 -11.06 5.31 5.67
N LEU A 179 -10.35 4.19 5.86
CA LEU A 179 -10.04 3.67 7.21
C LEU A 179 -9.26 4.70 8.02
N CYS A 180 -9.71 5.01 9.24
CA CYS A 180 -9.02 5.97 10.11
C CYS A 180 -7.58 5.57 10.41
N ASN A 181 -7.36 4.26 10.50
CA ASN A 181 -6.11 3.62 10.84
C ASN A 181 -6.17 2.18 10.29
N GLY A 182 -5.06 1.63 9.79
CA GLY A 182 -4.97 0.26 9.28
C GLY A 182 -5.30 -0.89 10.25
N SER A 183 -5.71 -0.60 11.49
CA SER A 183 -6.24 -1.62 12.42
C SER A 183 -7.71 -1.42 12.76
N SER A 184 -8.30 -0.25 12.47
CA SER A 184 -9.67 0.08 12.90
C SER A 184 -10.66 -0.22 11.78
N LYS A 185 -11.82 -0.78 12.13
CA LYS A 185 -12.99 -0.83 11.22
C LYS A 185 -13.65 0.55 11.05
N GLU A 186 -13.25 1.51 11.88
CA GLU A 186 -13.75 2.88 11.83
C GLU A 186 -13.34 3.57 10.54
N LYS A 187 -14.32 4.25 9.96
CA LYS A 187 -14.20 5.01 8.74
C LYS A 187 -14.15 6.48 9.10
N CYS A 188 -13.10 7.16 8.65
CA CYS A 188 -12.93 8.59 8.84
C CYS A 188 -13.29 9.35 7.56
N SER A 189 -13.58 10.63 7.70
CA SER A 189 -13.63 11.56 6.58
C SER A 189 -12.22 11.98 6.20
N TRP A 190 -11.86 11.84 4.93
CA TRP A 190 -10.59 12.22 4.35
C TRP A 190 -10.81 13.15 3.17
N LYS A 191 -9.81 13.96 2.85
CA LYS A 191 -9.82 14.81 1.66
C LYS A 191 -8.85 14.29 0.62
N GLU A 192 -9.34 14.01 -0.58
CA GLU A 192 -8.45 13.67 -1.70
C GLU A 192 -7.63 14.91 -2.09
N LEU A 193 -6.32 14.74 -2.24
CA LEU A 193 -5.39 15.81 -2.57
C LEU A 193 -4.86 15.66 -3.99
N PRO A 194 -4.87 16.74 -4.80
CA PRO A 194 -4.10 16.79 -6.02
C PRO A 194 -2.60 16.87 -5.69
N TYR A 195 -1.77 16.28 -6.53
CA TYR A 195 -0.31 16.32 -6.40
C TYR A 195 0.37 16.25 -7.76
N THR A 196 1.64 16.67 -7.81
CA THR A 196 2.52 16.51 -8.96
C THR A 196 3.39 15.27 -8.76
N LEU A 197 3.27 14.31 -9.68
CA LEU A 197 4.12 13.12 -9.70
C LEU A 197 5.50 13.49 -10.30
N LEU A 198 6.58 13.14 -9.60
CA LEU A 198 7.96 13.44 -10.00
C LEU A 198 8.67 12.30 -10.74
N THR A 199 7.96 11.19 -10.97
CA THR A 199 8.52 9.94 -11.51
C THR A 199 7.58 9.34 -12.54
N ASP A 200 8.14 8.61 -13.49
CA ASP A 200 7.34 7.85 -14.46
C ASP A 200 6.60 6.69 -13.81
N THR A 201 5.61 6.17 -14.52
CA THR A 201 4.88 4.96 -14.14
C THR A 201 5.84 3.79 -13.93
N LEU A 202 5.68 3.09 -12.81
CA LEU A 202 6.55 1.97 -12.47
C LEU A 202 6.27 0.77 -13.38
N VAL A 203 7.33 0.17 -13.91
CA VAL A 203 7.27 -1.04 -14.72
C VAL A 203 8.10 -2.14 -14.06
N TRP A 204 7.49 -3.30 -13.86
CA TRP A 204 8.13 -4.47 -13.27
C TRP A 204 7.95 -5.68 -14.17
N ASN A 205 9.04 -6.09 -14.83
CA ASN A 205 9.07 -7.26 -15.68
C ASN A 205 9.40 -8.52 -14.86
N ILE A 206 8.58 -9.56 -14.98
CA ILE A 206 8.67 -10.83 -14.26
C ILE A 206 8.93 -11.96 -15.26
N PRO A 207 9.91 -12.85 -15.03
CA PRO A 207 10.14 -13.97 -15.93
C PRO A 207 8.98 -14.98 -15.89
N ILE A 208 8.62 -15.50 -17.06
CA ILE A 208 7.59 -16.54 -17.25
C ILE A 208 8.29 -17.85 -17.62
N GLY A 209 7.80 -18.97 -17.07
CA GLY A 209 8.33 -20.29 -17.39
C GLY A 209 8.15 -20.67 -18.86
N ASN A 210 9.13 -21.37 -19.44
CA ASN A 210 9.04 -21.93 -20.78
C ASN A 210 8.45 -23.35 -20.74
N MET A 211 7.33 -23.55 -21.44
CA MET A 211 6.67 -24.86 -21.56
C MET A 211 7.52 -25.92 -22.29
N GLU A 212 8.46 -25.52 -23.15
CA GLU A 212 9.32 -26.46 -23.87
C GLU A 212 10.24 -27.25 -22.94
N HIS A 213 10.61 -26.66 -21.79
CA HIS A 213 11.44 -27.33 -20.80
C HIS A 213 10.64 -28.25 -19.86
N TYR A 214 9.30 -28.29 -19.98
CA TYR A 214 8.43 -28.99 -19.05
C TYR A 214 8.80 -30.46 -18.85
N HIS A 215 8.97 -31.22 -19.94
CA HIS A 215 9.28 -32.65 -19.85
C HIS A 215 10.67 -32.89 -19.26
N ALA A 216 11.69 -32.16 -19.73
CA ALA A 216 13.06 -32.31 -19.25
C ALA A 216 13.17 -31.99 -17.76
N ILE A 217 12.58 -30.87 -17.32
CA ILE A 217 12.56 -30.47 -15.91
C ILE A 217 11.77 -31.47 -15.07
N SER A 218 10.60 -31.92 -15.53
CA SER A 218 9.75 -32.84 -14.78
C SER A 218 10.42 -34.20 -14.57
N VAL A 219 11.00 -34.78 -15.63
CA VAL A 219 11.71 -36.07 -15.54
C VAL A 219 12.94 -35.95 -14.66
N GLY A 220 13.77 -34.91 -14.86
CA GLY A 220 14.94 -34.66 -14.03
C GLY A 220 14.59 -34.50 -12.55
N THR A 221 13.55 -33.72 -12.25
CA THR A 221 13.07 -33.51 -10.87
C THR A 221 12.58 -34.82 -10.26
N ALA A 222 11.79 -35.62 -11.00
CA ALA A 222 11.30 -36.90 -10.51
C ALA A 222 12.44 -37.89 -10.20
N LEU A 223 13.48 -37.94 -11.03
CA LEU A 223 14.66 -38.77 -10.81
C LEU A 223 15.43 -38.34 -9.56
N VAL A 224 15.69 -37.03 -9.41
CA VAL A 224 16.39 -36.48 -8.23
C VAL A 224 15.60 -36.76 -6.96
N ILE A 225 14.27 -36.60 -6.99
CA ILE A 225 13.39 -36.93 -5.86
C ILE A 225 13.49 -38.42 -5.54
N ALA A 226 13.35 -39.32 -6.53
CA ALA A 226 13.40 -40.75 -6.30
C ALA A 226 14.74 -41.19 -5.70
N ILE A 227 15.86 -40.74 -6.25
CA ILE A 227 17.20 -41.06 -5.77
C ILE A 227 17.42 -40.49 -4.35
N GLY A 228 17.05 -39.23 -4.13
CA GLY A 228 17.16 -38.58 -2.82
C GLY A 228 16.32 -39.28 -1.75
N SER A 229 15.09 -39.66 -2.08
CA SER A 229 14.21 -40.41 -1.18
C SER A 229 14.78 -41.79 -0.84
N LEU A 230 15.29 -42.53 -1.82
CA LEU A 230 15.92 -43.84 -1.58
C LEU A 230 17.17 -43.71 -0.70
N TYR A 231 17.98 -42.68 -0.93
CA TYR A 231 19.15 -42.39 -0.10
C TYR A 231 18.75 -42.10 1.36
N LEU A 232 17.75 -41.26 1.59
CA LEU A 232 17.25 -40.96 2.93
C LEU A 232 16.70 -42.21 3.63
N ILE A 233 15.94 -43.05 2.92
CA ILE A 233 15.40 -44.31 3.47
C ILE A 233 16.54 -45.24 3.88
N LYS A 234 17.55 -45.41 3.01
CA LYS A 234 18.73 -46.24 3.31
C LYS A 234 19.47 -45.72 4.55
N ALA A 235 19.76 -44.43 4.61
CA ALA A 235 20.46 -43.82 5.74
C ALA A 235 19.69 -43.98 7.06
N ILE A 236 18.37 -43.81 7.05
CA ILE A 236 17.51 -44.02 8.23
C ILE A 236 17.52 -45.50 8.66
N HIS A 237 17.48 -46.42 7.69
CA HIS A 237 17.52 -47.85 7.98
C HIS A 237 18.85 -48.25 8.63
N GLU A 238 19.98 -47.84 8.04
CA GLU A 238 21.31 -48.08 8.58
C GLU A 238 21.50 -47.46 9.97
N HIS A 239 21.01 -46.23 10.20
CA HIS A 239 21.05 -45.60 11.52
C HIS A 239 20.22 -46.37 12.56
N LYS A 240 19.02 -46.86 12.21
CA LYS A 240 18.21 -47.70 13.11
C LYS A 240 18.93 -49.00 13.48
N LEU A 241 19.60 -49.63 12.52
CA LEU A 241 20.39 -50.85 12.75
C LEU A 241 21.59 -50.61 13.67
N VAL A 242 22.23 -49.44 13.60
CA VAL A 242 23.35 -49.07 14.50
C VAL A 242 22.88 -48.75 15.92
N THR A 243 21.69 -48.18 16.09
CA THR A 243 21.15 -47.81 17.42
C THR A 243 20.37 -48.92 18.14
N MET A 244 20.10 -50.06 17.51
CA MET A 244 19.54 -51.23 18.21
C MET A 244 20.68 -52.08 18.78
N PRO A 245 20.93 -52.06 20.11
CA PRO A 245 21.87 -53.01 20.69
C PRO A 245 21.30 -54.42 20.51
N PHE A 246 22.14 -55.32 19.99
CA PHE A 246 21.90 -56.74 20.01
C PHE A 246 21.64 -57.17 21.47
N ASN A 247 20.40 -57.54 21.81
CA ASN A 247 20.07 -58.13 23.10
C ASN A 247 20.12 -59.66 22.95
N PRO A 248 21.18 -60.34 23.44
CA PRO A 248 21.35 -61.78 23.24
C PRO A 248 20.46 -62.67 24.15
N TYR A 249 19.51 -62.10 24.90
CA TYR A 249 18.69 -62.85 25.88
C TYR A 249 17.24 -63.17 25.40
N THR A 250 17.05 -63.63 24.16
CA THR A 250 15.74 -64.12 23.69
C THR A 250 15.78 -65.51 23.06
N SER A 251 16.63 -66.42 23.56
CA SER A 251 16.56 -67.84 23.20
C SER A 251 16.96 -68.76 24.36
N LEU A 252 16.15 -68.83 25.41
CA LEU A 252 16.20 -69.93 26.39
C LEU A 252 14.92 -69.97 27.24
N HIS A 253 13.80 -70.30 26.61
CA HIS A 253 12.65 -70.91 27.27
C HIS A 253 11.90 -71.78 26.25
N ASN A 254 12.35 -73.04 26.16
CA ASN A 254 11.56 -74.25 25.95
C ASN A 254 12.48 -75.46 26.16
#